data_AF-A0A2H6MV34-F1
#
_entry.id   AF-A0A2H6MV34-F1
#
_cell.length_a   1.000
_cell.length_b   1.000
_cell.length_c   1.000
_cell.angle_alpha   90.00
_cell.angle_beta   90.00
_cell.angle_gamma   90.00
#
_symmetry.space_group_name_H-M   'P 1'
#
loop_
_entity.id
_entity.type
_entity.pdbx_description
1 polymer ?
#
loop_
_entity_poly.entity_id
_entity_poly.type
_entity_poly.pdbx_seq_one_letter_code
_entity_poly.pdbx_strand_id
1 'polypeptide(L)'
;PTAVKKLLTSSHSEDEEQETWINALLGRIFWDFLGEKYWSNLVSKKIQMKLSKIKLPYFMNELTLTELDMGIALPKILQAYKPTIDYKGLWIDLEILYNGSFLMTLETKMNLTKLGKEPLGEALKSGEFGKEGFRPRAYYLADSDEESSSAGSSEEDDVPEASGSEKSLVAGAEGYGGGHRTSKIMRFVDKITKSKYFQKATETEFIKKKIEEVSNTPLLLTVEVQECKGMLAINIPPPPTDRIWYGFRRPPYLELKARPKLGEREVTLVHVTEWIEKKLEQEFQKIFVMPNMDDLYIPLMHSVMDPRSSMCPIKVPEDTELEQP
;
A
#
# COMPACT_ATOMS: atom_id res chain seq x y z
N PRO A 1 -18.63 -38.15 31.23
CA PRO A 1 -17.56 -37.81 30.25
C PRO A 1 -17.93 -38.35 28.86
N THR A 2 -17.45 -37.68 27.79
CA THR A 2 -17.67 -37.99 26.35
C THR A 2 -19.08 -37.81 25.77
N ALA A 3 -19.53 -36.57 25.63
CA ALA A 3 -20.57 -36.21 24.64
C ALA A 3 -20.42 -34.79 24.05
N VAL A 4 -19.42 -34.01 24.43
CA VAL A 4 -19.32 -32.57 24.05
C VAL A 4 -18.32 -32.33 22.90
N LYS A 5 -17.51 -33.31 22.52
CA LYS A 5 -16.50 -33.14 21.44
C LYS A 5 -17.01 -33.43 20.03
N LYS A 6 -18.24 -33.93 19.85
CA LYS A 6 -18.72 -34.36 18.52
C LYS A 6 -19.51 -33.29 17.75
N LEU A 7 -19.90 -32.20 18.41
CA LEU A 7 -20.78 -31.16 17.84
C LEU A 7 -20.04 -29.95 17.24
N LEU A 8 -18.76 -29.75 17.59
CA LEU A 8 -17.92 -28.68 17.04
C LEU A 8 -17.17 -29.09 15.77
N THR A 9 -17.08 -30.40 15.49
CA THR A 9 -16.32 -30.93 14.36
C THR A 9 -17.18 -31.17 13.13
N SER A 10 -18.51 -31.29 13.28
CA SER A 10 -19.42 -31.55 12.16
C SER A 10 -19.76 -30.31 11.34
N SER A 11 -19.82 -29.13 11.95
CA SER A 11 -20.10 -27.88 11.22
C SER A 11 -18.94 -27.48 10.31
N HIS A 12 -17.69 -27.64 10.78
CA HIS A 12 -16.51 -27.35 9.97
C HIS A 12 -16.39 -28.24 8.73
N SER A 13 -16.78 -29.53 8.81
CA SER A 13 -16.74 -30.42 7.64
C SER A 13 -17.85 -30.14 6.61
N GLU A 14 -19.03 -29.69 7.07
CA GLU A 14 -20.14 -29.34 6.16
C GLU A 14 -19.86 -28.01 5.43
N ASP A 15 -19.28 -27.03 6.13
CA ASP A 15 -18.85 -25.76 5.54
C ASP A 15 -17.69 -25.96 4.52
N GLU A 16 -16.75 -26.89 4.80
CA GLU A 16 -15.68 -27.26 3.86
C GLU A 16 -16.24 -27.92 2.57
N GLU A 17 -17.26 -28.76 2.68
CA GLU A 17 -17.95 -29.33 1.51
C GLU A 17 -18.70 -28.26 0.71
N GLN A 18 -19.36 -27.30 1.39
CA GLN A 18 -20.14 -26.25 0.74
C GLN A 18 -19.28 -25.31 -0.13
N GLU A 19 -18.03 -25.05 0.23
CA GLU A 19 -17.14 -24.17 -0.55
C GLU A 19 -16.28 -24.94 -1.58
N THR A 20 -16.43 -26.25 -1.68
CA THR A 20 -15.62 -27.07 -2.60
C THR A 20 -15.89 -26.72 -4.07
N TRP A 21 -17.16 -26.46 -4.45
CA TRP A 21 -17.50 -26.12 -5.84
C TRP A 21 -16.90 -24.78 -6.29
N ILE A 22 -16.87 -23.77 -5.40
CA ILE A 22 -16.34 -22.45 -5.75
C ILE A 22 -14.82 -22.49 -5.82
N ASN A 23 -14.17 -23.25 -4.93
CA ASN A 23 -12.74 -23.53 -5.00
C ASN A 23 -12.37 -24.31 -6.27
N ALA A 24 -13.20 -25.25 -6.73
CA ALA A 24 -12.99 -25.96 -7.99
C ALA A 24 -13.10 -25.03 -9.21
N LEU A 25 -14.11 -24.13 -9.22
CA LEU A 25 -14.25 -23.11 -10.25
C LEU A 25 -13.05 -22.14 -10.26
N LEU A 26 -12.64 -21.69 -9.09
CA LEU A 26 -11.47 -20.83 -8.90
C LEU A 26 -10.20 -21.51 -9.43
N GLY A 27 -10.01 -22.80 -9.13
CA GLY A 27 -8.91 -23.58 -9.67
C GLY A 27 -8.90 -23.65 -11.19
N ARG A 28 -10.06 -23.76 -11.83
CA ARG A 28 -10.15 -23.74 -13.31
C ARG A 28 -9.74 -22.37 -13.88
N ILE A 29 -10.20 -21.27 -13.27
CA ILE A 29 -9.83 -19.91 -13.68
C ILE A 29 -8.33 -19.67 -13.48
N PHE A 30 -7.81 -20.08 -12.32
CA PHE A 30 -6.42 -19.84 -11.96
C PHE A 30 -5.43 -20.75 -12.69
N TRP A 31 -5.87 -21.87 -13.25
CA TRP A 31 -5.01 -22.75 -14.06
C TRP A 31 -4.38 -22.00 -15.23
N ASP A 32 -5.20 -21.34 -16.04
CA ASP A 32 -4.72 -20.58 -17.20
C ASP A 32 -4.02 -19.28 -16.74
N PHE A 33 -4.54 -18.63 -15.69
CA PHE A 33 -3.96 -17.42 -15.10
C PHE A 33 -2.53 -17.63 -14.58
N LEU A 34 -2.26 -18.76 -13.90
CA LEU A 34 -0.95 -19.07 -13.33
C LEU A 34 0.00 -19.67 -14.38
N GLY A 35 -0.52 -20.44 -15.33
CA GLY A 35 0.27 -21.17 -16.32
C GLY A 35 0.71 -20.37 -17.54
N GLU A 36 -0.09 -19.40 -18.00
CA GLU A 36 0.21 -18.70 -19.25
C GLU A 36 1.06 -17.43 -19.07
N LYS A 37 2.02 -17.26 -19.97
CA LYS A 37 2.91 -16.09 -20.01
C LYS A 37 2.16 -14.76 -20.23
N TYR A 38 1.01 -14.81 -20.92
CA TYR A 38 0.18 -13.63 -21.14
C TYR A 38 -0.22 -12.97 -19.80
N TRP A 39 -0.74 -13.77 -18.86
CA TRP A 39 -1.17 -13.31 -17.55
C TRP A 39 0.02 -12.86 -16.69
N SER A 40 1.12 -13.61 -16.71
CA SER A 40 2.37 -13.20 -16.04
C SER A 40 2.84 -11.81 -16.48
N ASN A 41 2.84 -11.53 -17.79
CA ASN A 41 3.22 -10.22 -18.32
C ASN A 41 2.26 -9.10 -17.86
N LEU A 42 0.95 -9.38 -17.83
CA LEU A 42 -0.05 -8.43 -17.37
C LEU A 42 0.11 -8.08 -15.89
N VAL A 43 0.32 -9.10 -15.05
CA VAL A 43 0.58 -8.96 -13.62
C VAL A 43 1.90 -8.23 -13.39
N SER A 44 2.96 -8.59 -14.10
CA SER A 44 4.27 -7.91 -14.05
C SER A 44 4.14 -6.42 -14.36
N LYS A 45 3.40 -6.07 -15.44
CA LYS A 45 3.12 -4.68 -15.79
C LYS A 45 2.32 -3.97 -14.69
N LYS A 46 1.27 -4.60 -14.15
CA LYS A 46 0.49 -4.04 -13.04
C LYS A 46 1.39 -3.77 -11.82
N ILE A 47 2.20 -4.74 -11.39
CA ILE A 47 3.12 -4.61 -10.25
C ILE A 47 4.12 -3.48 -10.51
N GLN A 48 4.76 -3.43 -11.67
CA GLN A 48 5.71 -2.36 -12.01
C GLN A 48 5.06 -0.97 -11.93
N MET A 49 3.81 -0.82 -12.39
CA MET A 49 3.07 0.44 -12.28
C MET A 49 2.70 0.83 -10.85
N LYS A 50 2.54 -0.15 -9.95
CA LYS A 50 2.33 0.13 -8.52
C LYS A 50 3.65 0.44 -7.82
N LEU A 51 4.74 -0.28 -8.14
CA LEU A 51 6.08 -0.04 -7.61
C LEU A 51 6.61 1.36 -7.93
N SER A 52 6.37 1.87 -9.14
CA SER A 52 6.82 3.22 -9.53
C SER A 52 6.14 4.36 -8.76
N LYS A 53 4.99 4.09 -8.12
CA LYS A 53 4.26 5.06 -7.29
C LYS A 53 4.73 5.09 -5.84
N ILE A 54 5.58 4.13 -5.44
CA ILE A 54 6.08 4.01 -4.08
C ILE A 54 7.11 5.11 -3.83
N LYS A 55 6.92 5.89 -2.76
CA LYS A 55 7.92 6.85 -2.30
C LYS A 55 9.12 6.11 -1.70
N LEU A 56 10.23 6.16 -2.41
CA LEU A 56 11.48 5.51 -2.04
C LEU A 56 12.34 6.44 -1.16
N PRO A 57 13.17 5.90 -0.25
CA PRO A 57 14.13 6.68 0.53
C PRO A 57 15.16 7.33 -0.39
N TYR A 58 15.71 8.48 0.03
CA TYR A 58 16.62 9.30 -0.78
C TYR A 58 17.88 8.58 -1.27
N PHE A 59 18.28 7.51 -0.57
CA PHE A 59 19.44 6.69 -0.88
C PHE A 59 19.12 5.49 -1.78
N MET A 60 17.88 5.31 -2.21
CA MET A 60 17.49 4.30 -3.20
C MET A 60 16.98 4.98 -4.46
N ASN A 61 17.35 4.40 -5.60
CA ASN A 61 16.76 4.71 -6.89
C ASN A 61 15.44 3.94 -7.03
N GLU A 62 14.92 3.84 -8.25
CA GLU A 62 13.71 3.08 -8.56
C GLU A 62 13.78 1.59 -8.18
N LEU A 63 12.59 1.00 -7.99
CA LEU A 63 12.39 -0.45 -7.89
C LEU A 63 11.91 -0.97 -9.26
N THR A 64 12.69 -1.86 -9.87
CA THR A 64 12.37 -2.48 -11.16
C THR A 64 12.10 -3.96 -10.97
N LEU A 65 10.93 -4.42 -11.41
CA LEU A 65 10.59 -5.83 -11.44
C LEU A 65 11.34 -6.51 -12.58
N THR A 66 12.21 -7.46 -12.25
CA THR A 66 13.04 -8.20 -13.23
C THR A 66 12.49 -9.58 -13.54
N GLU A 67 12.05 -10.30 -12.52
CA GLU A 67 11.49 -11.64 -12.62
C GLU A 67 10.21 -11.75 -11.81
N LEU A 68 9.24 -12.50 -12.33
CA LEU A 68 7.98 -12.78 -11.67
C LEU A 68 7.65 -14.26 -11.81
N ASP A 69 7.47 -14.92 -10.68
CA ASP A 69 6.95 -16.28 -10.58
C ASP A 69 5.67 -16.25 -9.74
N MET A 70 4.54 -16.55 -10.37
CA MET A 70 3.24 -16.54 -9.71
C MET A 70 2.96 -17.82 -8.91
N GLY A 71 3.82 -18.84 -9.07
CA GLY A 71 3.67 -20.15 -8.46
C GLY A 71 2.49 -20.95 -9.01
N ILE A 72 2.19 -22.06 -8.34
CA ILE A 72 1.06 -22.97 -8.64
C ILE A 72 0.00 -22.99 -7.54
N ALA A 73 0.26 -22.30 -6.44
CA ALA A 73 -0.63 -22.27 -5.29
C ALA A 73 -1.89 -21.47 -5.61
N LEU A 74 -3.04 -22.03 -5.29
CA LEU A 74 -4.34 -21.41 -5.52
C LEU A 74 -4.81 -20.70 -4.25
N PRO A 75 -5.39 -19.49 -4.35
CA PRO A 75 -6.15 -18.94 -3.24
C PRO A 75 -7.33 -19.86 -2.95
N LYS A 76 -7.61 -20.10 -1.67
CA LYS A 76 -8.75 -20.88 -1.19
C LYS A 76 -9.79 -19.95 -0.60
N ILE A 77 -11.04 -20.18 -0.94
CA ILE A 77 -12.19 -19.59 -0.27
C ILE A 77 -12.52 -20.48 0.91
N LEU A 78 -12.37 -19.93 2.11
CA LEU A 78 -12.70 -20.60 3.37
C LEU A 78 -14.20 -20.51 3.67
N GLN A 79 -14.82 -19.39 3.31
CA GLN A 79 -16.24 -19.15 3.55
C GLN A 79 -16.79 -18.11 2.58
N ALA A 80 -17.96 -18.36 2.00
CA ALA A 80 -18.73 -17.38 1.26
C ALA A 80 -19.88 -16.84 2.11
N TYR A 81 -19.98 -15.52 2.20
CA TYR A 81 -21.04 -14.84 2.94
C TYR A 81 -22.24 -14.55 2.02
N LYS A 82 -23.42 -14.39 2.62
CA LYS A 82 -24.65 -14.08 1.88
C LYS A 82 -24.47 -12.78 1.07
N PRO A 83 -24.67 -12.82 -0.26
CA PRO A 83 -24.57 -11.63 -1.09
C PRO A 83 -25.61 -10.57 -0.70
N THR A 84 -25.24 -9.30 -0.85
CA THR A 84 -26.12 -8.14 -0.59
C THR A 84 -26.18 -7.25 -1.81
N ILE A 85 -27.34 -6.63 -2.06
CA ILE A 85 -27.53 -5.69 -3.17
C ILE A 85 -27.87 -4.32 -2.59
N ASP A 86 -27.16 -3.29 -3.04
CA ASP A 86 -27.44 -1.89 -2.73
C ASP A 86 -27.47 -1.03 -4.01
N TYR A 87 -27.54 0.28 -3.86
CA TYR A 87 -27.53 1.23 -4.98
C TYR A 87 -26.20 1.28 -5.75
N LYS A 88 -25.11 0.74 -5.17
CA LYS A 88 -23.78 0.67 -5.79
C LYS A 88 -23.55 -0.63 -6.54
N GLY A 89 -24.33 -1.67 -6.27
CA GLY A 89 -24.26 -2.95 -7.00
C GLY A 89 -24.52 -4.18 -6.13
N LEU A 90 -24.12 -5.32 -6.68
CA LEU A 90 -24.09 -6.60 -5.99
C LEU A 90 -22.73 -6.74 -5.27
N TRP A 91 -22.79 -6.95 -3.95
CA TRP A 91 -21.65 -7.22 -3.10
C TRP A 91 -21.60 -8.70 -2.71
N ILE A 92 -20.41 -9.28 -2.84
CA ILE A 92 -20.10 -10.64 -2.44
C ILE A 92 -18.88 -10.56 -1.53
N ASP A 93 -19.00 -11.09 -0.31
CA ASP A 93 -17.91 -11.13 0.66
C ASP A 93 -17.42 -12.57 0.80
N LEU A 94 -16.11 -12.78 0.66
CA LEU A 94 -15.45 -14.08 0.71
C LEU A 94 -14.29 -14.03 1.70
N GLU A 95 -14.23 -14.97 2.65
CA GLU A 95 -13.02 -15.18 3.44
C GLU A 95 -12.03 -15.99 2.60
N ILE A 96 -10.91 -15.36 2.24
CA ILE A 96 -9.89 -15.96 1.40
C ILE A 96 -8.63 -16.27 2.22
N LEU A 97 -7.98 -17.36 1.85
CA LEU A 97 -6.67 -17.77 2.33
C LEU A 97 -5.80 -18.18 1.15
N TYR A 98 -4.75 -17.43 0.92
CA TYR A 98 -3.66 -17.81 0.04
C TYR A 98 -2.49 -18.28 0.89
N ASN A 99 -2.02 -19.51 0.66
CA ASN A 99 -0.78 -20.03 1.21
C ASN A 99 0.03 -20.56 0.02
N GLY A 100 1.10 -19.87 -0.31
CA GLY A 100 1.86 -20.11 -1.52
C GLY A 100 3.16 -19.33 -1.53
N SER A 101 3.83 -19.33 -2.67
CA SER A 101 5.11 -18.67 -2.84
C SER A 101 5.09 -17.83 -4.12
N PHE A 102 4.27 -16.77 -4.11
CA PHE A 102 4.33 -15.78 -5.18
C PHE A 102 5.63 -15.01 -5.02
N LEU A 103 6.53 -15.15 -5.99
CA LEU A 103 7.89 -14.64 -5.93
C LEU A 103 8.09 -13.57 -6.99
N MET A 104 8.63 -12.43 -6.57
CA MET A 104 9.03 -11.36 -7.47
C MET A 104 10.46 -10.94 -7.17
N THR A 105 11.29 -10.79 -8.21
CA THR A 105 12.64 -10.25 -8.06
C THR A 105 12.63 -8.77 -8.39
N LEU A 106 12.91 -7.95 -7.38
CA LEU A 106 13.07 -6.51 -7.50
C LEU A 106 14.55 -6.17 -7.62
N GLU A 107 14.91 -5.42 -8.65
CA GLU A 107 16.19 -4.77 -8.78
C GLU A 107 16.09 -3.32 -8.28
N THR A 108 17.12 -2.86 -7.59
CA THR A 108 17.28 -1.45 -7.22
C THR A 108 18.74 -1.06 -7.17
N LYS A 109 19.03 0.23 -7.18
CA LYS A 109 20.39 0.77 -7.01
C LYS A 109 20.42 1.67 -5.79
N MET A 110 21.44 1.49 -4.94
CA MET A 110 21.66 2.38 -3.81
C MET A 110 22.50 3.58 -4.24
N ASN A 111 22.07 4.78 -3.89
CA ASN A 111 22.87 5.99 -4.01
C ASN A 111 23.46 6.38 -2.66
N LEU A 112 24.57 5.74 -2.31
CA LEU A 112 25.26 5.97 -1.05
C LEU A 112 26.04 7.30 -1.01
N THR A 113 26.23 7.98 -2.14
CA THR A 113 26.85 9.32 -2.17
C THR A 113 25.94 10.41 -1.60
N LYS A 114 24.63 10.13 -1.52
CA LYS A 114 23.63 10.97 -0.84
C LYS A 114 23.54 10.67 0.66
N LEU A 115 24.10 9.56 1.13
CA LEU A 115 24.21 9.21 2.55
C LEU A 115 25.27 10.15 3.19
N GLY A 116 24.86 11.09 4.04
CA GLY A 116 25.77 11.99 4.78
C GLY A 116 25.98 13.37 4.19
N LYS A 117 25.39 13.67 3.03
CA LYS A 117 25.11 15.06 2.65
C LYS A 117 23.75 15.40 3.21
N GLU A 118 23.69 16.15 4.31
CA GLU A 118 22.42 16.75 4.72
C GLU A 118 21.85 17.55 3.54
N PRO A 119 20.52 17.57 3.33
CA PRO A 119 19.90 18.56 2.46
C PRO A 119 19.96 19.92 3.18
N LEU A 120 21.15 20.47 3.38
CA LEU A 120 21.40 21.76 4.02
C LEU A 120 21.05 22.94 3.07
N GLY A 121 20.13 22.74 2.12
CA GLY A 121 19.85 23.70 1.06
C GLY A 121 18.38 23.88 0.66
N GLU A 122 17.45 23.08 1.17
CA GLU A 122 16.03 23.17 0.74
C GLU A 122 15.01 23.32 1.88
N ALA A 123 15.44 23.28 3.15
CA ALA A 123 14.57 23.58 4.29
C ALA A 123 14.63 25.06 4.76
N LEU A 124 15.41 25.91 4.07
CA LEU A 124 15.65 27.31 4.45
C LEU A 124 15.30 28.31 3.34
N LYS A 125 14.33 27.96 2.49
CA LYS A 125 13.63 28.90 1.60
C LYS A 125 12.12 28.86 1.84
N SER A 126 11.73 29.03 3.08
CA SER A 126 10.38 29.48 3.45
C SER A 126 10.53 30.28 4.72
N GLY A 127 10.76 31.58 4.55
CA GLY A 127 11.12 32.49 5.64
C GLY A 127 11.76 33.75 5.06
N GLU A 128 10.93 34.75 4.84
CA GLU A 128 11.27 36.18 4.75
C GLU A 128 12.16 36.64 3.58
N PHE A 129 11.50 37.02 2.48
CA PHE A 129 12.05 38.00 1.55
C PHE A 129 12.08 39.38 2.23
N GLY A 130 13.23 39.72 2.81
CA GLY A 130 13.68 41.09 2.95
C GLY A 130 13.82 41.75 1.57
N LYS A 131 13.36 42.99 1.49
CA LYS A 131 13.32 43.85 0.30
C LYS A 131 14.73 44.16 -0.22
N GLU A 132 14.93 44.09 -1.54
CA GLU A 132 15.50 45.17 -2.37
C GLU A 132 15.47 44.79 -3.86
N GLY A 133 14.80 45.59 -4.69
CA GLY A 133 14.68 45.35 -6.13
C GLY A 133 13.53 46.10 -6.81
N PHE A 134 13.65 47.43 -6.87
CA PHE A 134 13.04 48.37 -7.84
C PHE A 134 11.72 47.99 -8.55
N ARG A 135 10.62 48.64 -8.15
CA ARG A 135 9.55 49.07 -9.07
C ARG A 135 9.10 50.51 -8.76
N PRO A 136 8.78 51.33 -9.77
CA PRO A 136 8.52 52.75 -9.58
C PRO A 136 7.07 53.06 -9.18
N ARG A 137 6.94 54.02 -8.25
CA ARG A 137 5.90 55.07 -8.12
C ARG A 137 4.44 54.64 -7.90
N ALA A 138 3.93 54.86 -6.67
CA ALA A 138 2.79 55.76 -6.41
C ALA A 138 2.39 55.76 -4.91
N TYR A 139 2.46 56.96 -4.32
CA TYR A 139 1.73 57.53 -3.18
C TYR A 139 1.64 56.83 -1.80
N TYR A 140 2.18 57.57 -0.82
CA TYR A 140 1.99 57.50 0.64
C TYR A 140 0.51 57.52 1.04
N LEU A 141 0.17 56.85 2.16
CA LEU A 141 -0.57 57.41 3.29
C LEU A 141 -0.73 56.39 4.44
N ALA A 142 -0.67 56.95 5.65
CA ALA A 142 -1.17 56.48 6.95
C ALA A 142 -0.26 55.63 7.86
N ASP A 143 0.19 56.34 8.91
CA ASP A 143 0.72 55.92 10.22
C ASP A 143 -0.11 54.85 10.94
N SER A 144 0.55 54.05 11.78
CA SER A 144 0.41 54.06 13.27
C SER A 144 1.11 52.80 13.83
N ASP A 145 2.11 52.99 14.71
CA ASP A 145 2.12 52.72 16.18
C ASP A 145 2.54 51.28 16.56
N GLU A 146 3.83 51.01 16.81
CA GLU A 146 4.53 51.14 18.11
C GLU A 146 3.88 50.35 19.26
N GLU A 147 4.37 49.14 19.54
CA GLU A 147 4.70 48.77 20.93
C GLU A 147 5.69 47.60 21.00
N SER A 148 6.52 47.65 22.04
CA SER A 148 7.81 47.01 22.21
C SER A 148 7.81 46.09 23.43
N SER A 149 8.78 45.15 23.45
CA SER A 149 9.32 44.41 24.61
C SER A 149 8.52 43.21 25.13
N SER A 150 9.05 41.99 25.31
CA SER A 150 10.29 41.45 25.94
C SER A 150 10.00 40.82 27.33
N ALA A 151 10.88 39.88 27.72
CA ALA A 151 10.97 39.07 28.95
C ALA A 151 10.21 37.73 28.95
N GLY A 152 10.77 36.60 29.42
CA GLY A 152 12.02 36.39 30.13
C GLY A 152 12.37 34.90 30.26
N SER A 153 13.65 34.65 30.51
CA SER A 153 14.35 33.38 30.70
C SER A 153 14.04 32.70 32.04
N SER A 154 14.15 31.36 32.11
CA SER A 154 14.81 30.63 33.22
C SER A 154 14.89 29.11 32.95
N GLU A 155 16.12 28.62 32.78
CA GLU A 155 16.58 27.29 33.25
C GLU A 155 16.54 27.28 34.79
N GLU A 156 16.54 26.18 35.56
CA GLU A 156 17.37 24.97 35.54
C GLU A 156 16.83 23.92 36.55
N ASP A 157 17.47 22.74 36.49
CA ASP A 157 17.68 21.73 37.54
C ASP A 157 16.96 20.38 37.53
N ASP A 158 17.76 19.41 37.95
CA ASP A 158 17.89 18.02 37.52
C ASP A 158 17.70 17.04 38.71
N VAL A 159 17.72 15.74 38.38
CA VAL A 159 17.99 14.54 39.20
C VAL A 159 16.86 13.89 40.05
N PRO A 160 16.94 12.58 40.41
CA PRO A 160 16.07 11.52 39.85
C PRO A 160 15.39 10.63 40.94
N GLU A 161 14.64 9.59 40.55
CA GLU A 161 14.73 8.20 41.08
C GLU A 161 13.45 7.36 40.85
N ALA A 162 13.67 6.05 40.90
CA ALA A 162 12.82 4.94 40.49
C ALA A 162 11.74 4.53 41.52
N SER A 163 10.68 3.87 41.03
CA SER A 163 10.14 2.57 41.53
C SER A 163 8.71 2.35 41.04
N GLY A 164 8.37 1.10 40.79
CA GLY A 164 7.18 0.71 40.02
C GLY A 164 5.87 0.64 40.78
N SER A 165 4.78 0.48 40.04
CA SER A 165 3.66 -0.42 40.35
C SER A 165 2.61 -0.36 39.24
N GLU A 166 2.12 -1.54 38.88
CA GLU A 166 1.01 -1.76 37.97
C GLU A 166 -0.32 -1.27 38.56
N LYS A 167 -1.19 -0.67 37.75
CA LYS A 167 -2.61 -1.04 37.63
C LYS A 167 -3.31 -0.34 36.46
N SER A 168 -4.06 -1.16 35.74
CA SER A 168 -5.00 -0.88 34.66
C SER A 168 -6.11 0.10 35.06
N LEU A 169 -6.58 0.95 34.12
CA LEU A 169 -7.98 1.09 33.68
C LEU A 169 -8.11 2.09 32.49
N VAL A 170 -9.27 2.03 31.81
CA VAL A 170 -9.54 2.23 30.37
C VAL A 170 -10.18 3.60 30.01
N ALA A 171 -10.12 3.95 28.71
CA ALA A 171 -10.91 4.93 27.92
C ALA A 171 -10.54 6.43 28.13
N GLY A 172 -10.36 7.28 27.13
CA GLY A 172 -10.62 7.23 25.69
C GLY A 172 -10.90 8.66 25.25
N ALA A 173 -10.14 9.22 24.30
CA ALA A 173 -10.53 10.41 23.52
C ALA A 173 -9.51 10.64 22.39
N GLU A 174 -10.07 10.90 21.23
CA GLU A 174 -9.43 11.04 19.94
C GLU A 174 -8.53 12.28 19.87
N GLY A 175 -7.38 12.13 19.21
CA GLY A 175 -6.47 13.22 18.89
C GLY A 175 -5.76 12.92 17.58
N TYR A 176 -6.35 13.37 16.48
CA TYR A 176 -5.73 13.39 15.17
C TYR A 176 -4.47 14.25 15.21
N GLY A 177 -3.31 13.60 15.24
CA GLY A 177 -2.00 14.24 15.16
C GLY A 177 -1.05 13.36 14.36
N GLY A 178 -1.30 13.25 13.06
CA GLY A 178 -0.49 12.47 12.10
C GLY A 178 0.87 13.10 11.83
N GLY A 179 1.71 13.22 12.85
CA GLY A 179 3.14 13.46 12.69
C GLY A 179 3.80 12.22 12.09
N HIS A 180 4.36 12.35 10.88
CA HIS A 180 5.11 11.29 10.21
C HIS A 180 6.23 10.77 11.14
N ARG A 181 6.04 9.61 11.77
CA ARG A 181 7.15 8.88 12.39
C ARG A 181 8.08 8.45 11.27
N THR A 182 9.18 9.20 11.07
CA THR A 182 10.29 8.75 10.24
C THR A 182 10.69 7.33 10.68
N SER A 183 10.69 6.40 9.73
CA SER A 183 10.91 4.98 10.00
C SER A 183 12.23 4.76 10.76
N LYS A 184 12.29 3.75 11.63
CA LYS A 184 13.48 3.44 12.46
C LYS A 184 14.77 3.33 11.62
N ILE A 185 14.65 2.89 10.36
CA ILE A 185 15.76 2.84 9.40
C ILE A 185 16.25 4.23 9.01
N MET A 186 15.38 5.21 8.78
CA MET A 186 15.78 6.57 8.46
C MET A 186 16.62 7.13 9.61
N ARG A 187 16.21 6.90 10.85
CA ARG A 187 16.98 7.29 12.04
C ARG A 187 18.31 6.54 12.18
N PHE A 188 18.38 5.27 11.80
CA PHE A 188 19.60 4.47 11.89
C PHE A 188 20.59 4.87 10.80
N VAL A 189 20.13 5.02 9.56
CA VAL A 189 20.89 5.54 8.42
C VAL A 189 21.35 6.98 8.72
N ASP A 190 20.48 7.82 9.26
CA ASP A 190 20.81 9.19 9.66
C ASP A 190 21.83 9.21 10.82
N LYS A 191 21.76 8.26 11.75
CA LYS A 191 22.75 8.14 12.85
C LYS A 191 24.11 7.62 12.34
N ILE A 192 24.12 6.69 11.39
CA ILE A 192 25.34 6.20 10.74
C ILE A 192 25.99 7.34 9.95
N THR A 193 25.22 8.09 9.17
CA THR A 193 25.73 9.18 8.35
C THR A 193 26.22 10.38 9.14
N LYS A 194 25.60 10.67 10.30
CA LYS A 194 26.02 11.75 11.21
C LYS A 194 27.18 11.36 12.14
N SER A 195 27.63 10.10 12.11
CA SER A 195 28.79 9.69 12.88
C SER A 195 30.04 10.39 12.35
N LYS A 196 30.81 11.03 13.24
CA LYS A 196 32.12 11.64 12.93
C LYS A 196 33.07 10.67 12.23
N TYR A 197 32.90 9.37 12.46
CA TYR A 197 33.66 8.31 11.79
C TYR A 197 33.21 8.07 10.36
N PHE A 198 31.91 8.17 10.05
CA PHE A 198 31.40 8.00 8.69
C PHE A 198 31.80 9.18 7.80
N GLN A 199 31.73 10.42 8.32
CA GLN A 199 32.15 11.62 7.59
C GLN A 199 33.66 11.60 7.29
N LYS A 200 34.50 11.31 8.29
CA LYS A 200 35.96 11.12 8.07
C LYS A 200 36.29 9.93 7.18
N ALA A 201 35.50 8.86 7.26
CA ALA A 201 35.65 7.71 6.38
C ALA A 201 35.35 8.07 4.92
N THR A 202 34.28 8.84 4.65
CA THR A 202 33.93 9.28 3.30
C THR A 202 34.97 10.21 2.64
N GLU A 203 35.88 10.79 3.42
CA GLU A 203 36.99 11.63 2.94
C GLU A 203 38.18 10.81 2.43
N THR A 204 38.27 9.52 2.81
CA THR A 204 39.37 8.65 2.37
C THR A 204 39.09 8.12 0.97
N GLU A 205 40.04 8.27 0.03
CA GLU A 205 39.86 7.83 -1.37
C GLU A 205 39.45 6.35 -1.50
N PHE A 206 39.98 5.49 -0.64
CA PHE A 206 39.63 4.07 -0.60
C PHE A 206 38.15 3.83 -0.28
N ILE A 207 37.62 4.56 0.69
CA ILE A 207 36.25 4.42 1.16
C ILE A 207 35.30 5.07 0.18
N LYS A 208 35.66 6.23 -0.39
CA LYS A 208 34.93 6.84 -1.50
C LYS A 208 34.82 5.89 -2.69
N LYS A 209 35.92 5.25 -3.08
CA LYS A 209 35.94 4.23 -4.14
C LYS A 209 35.06 3.02 -3.81
N LYS A 210 35.07 2.55 -2.56
CA LYS A 210 34.20 1.45 -2.10
C LYS A 210 32.72 1.84 -2.06
N ILE A 211 32.39 3.05 -1.67
CA ILE A 211 31.03 3.58 -1.66
C ILE A 211 30.51 3.76 -3.09
N GLU A 212 31.33 4.26 -4.00
CA GLU A 212 31.02 4.40 -5.42
C GLU A 212 30.86 3.03 -6.10
N GLU A 213 31.72 2.07 -5.78
CA GLU A 213 31.62 0.67 -6.22
C GLU A 213 30.28 0.05 -5.76
N VAL A 214 29.89 0.23 -4.50
CA VAL A 214 28.62 -0.26 -3.96
C VAL A 214 27.41 0.48 -4.55
N SER A 215 27.55 1.77 -4.83
CA SER A 215 26.47 2.57 -5.41
C SER A 215 26.16 2.17 -6.85
N ASN A 216 27.17 1.69 -7.58
CA ASN A 216 27.04 1.28 -8.98
C ASN A 216 26.60 -0.18 -9.15
N THR A 217 26.63 -1.01 -8.10
CA THR A 217 26.15 -2.39 -8.17
C THR A 217 24.62 -2.48 -8.02
N PRO A 218 23.89 -3.08 -8.97
CA PRO A 218 22.46 -3.34 -8.81
C PRO A 218 22.23 -4.38 -7.72
N LEU A 219 21.26 -4.10 -6.84
CA LEU A 219 20.83 -4.97 -5.78
C LEU A 219 19.58 -5.72 -6.20
N LEU A 220 19.65 -7.04 -6.13
CA LEU A 220 18.54 -7.93 -6.42
C LEU A 220 17.94 -8.43 -5.10
N LEU A 221 16.64 -8.21 -4.94
CA LEU A 221 15.86 -8.57 -3.78
C LEU A 221 14.71 -9.46 -4.24
N THR A 222 14.63 -10.67 -3.70
CA THR A 222 13.50 -11.56 -3.93
C THR A 222 12.45 -11.26 -2.87
N VAL A 223 11.26 -10.84 -3.27
CA VAL A 223 10.11 -10.65 -2.40
C VAL A 223 9.15 -11.81 -2.60
N GLU A 224 8.80 -12.48 -1.51
CA GLU A 224 7.89 -13.61 -1.44
C GLU A 224 6.63 -13.22 -0.69
N VAL A 225 5.46 -13.49 -1.28
CA VAL A 225 4.18 -13.49 -0.56
C VAL A 225 3.94 -14.91 -0.06
N GLN A 226 4.05 -15.12 1.24
CA GLN A 226 3.93 -16.44 1.87
C GLN A 226 2.48 -16.76 2.21
N GLU A 227 1.79 -15.79 2.81
CA GLU A 227 0.41 -15.94 3.23
C GLU A 227 -0.37 -14.63 3.02
N CYS A 228 -1.62 -14.74 2.57
CA CYS A 228 -2.57 -13.65 2.56
C CYS A 228 -3.94 -14.17 2.99
N LYS A 229 -4.44 -13.70 4.13
CA LYS A 229 -5.73 -14.10 4.69
C LYS A 229 -6.59 -12.89 5.02
N GLY A 230 -7.83 -12.87 4.55
CA GLY A 230 -8.77 -11.83 4.92
C GLY A 230 -10.11 -11.89 4.20
N MET A 231 -10.97 -10.93 4.53
CA MET A 231 -12.30 -10.80 3.95
C MET A 231 -12.23 -9.96 2.66
N LEU A 232 -12.28 -10.63 1.52
CA LEU A 232 -12.32 -10.03 0.19
C LEU A 232 -13.76 -9.67 -0.17
N ALA A 233 -13.98 -8.39 -0.47
CA ALA A 233 -15.22 -7.90 -1.05
C ALA A 233 -15.08 -7.81 -2.57
N ILE A 234 -16.07 -8.35 -3.28
CA ILE A 234 -16.26 -8.22 -4.72
C ILE A 234 -17.52 -7.40 -4.92
N ASN A 235 -17.42 -6.32 -5.70
CA ASN A 235 -18.55 -5.49 -6.08
C ASN A 235 -18.74 -5.54 -7.60
N ILE A 236 -19.96 -5.86 -8.01
CA ILE A 236 -20.41 -5.83 -9.40
C ILE A 236 -21.41 -4.67 -9.51
N PRO A 237 -20.98 -3.49 -9.99
CA PRO A 237 -21.86 -2.34 -10.14
C PRO A 237 -23.04 -2.62 -11.09
N PRO A 238 -24.16 -1.90 -10.95
CA PRO A 238 -25.28 -2.07 -11.86
C PRO A 238 -24.86 -1.76 -13.31
N PRO A 239 -25.56 -2.34 -14.30
CA PRO A 239 -25.44 -1.92 -15.68
C PRO A 239 -25.62 -0.39 -15.81
N PRO A 240 -24.88 0.28 -16.70
CA PRO A 240 -24.08 -0.26 -17.79
C PRO A 240 -22.57 -0.32 -17.45
N THR A 241 -22.16 -0.89 -16.33
CA THR A 241 -20.74 -1.00 -15.98
C THR A 241 -20.13 -2.30 -16.53
N ASP A 242 -18.90 -2.24 -17.03
CA ASP A 242 -18.14 -3.38 -17.59
C ASP A 242 -16.98 -3.85 -16.70
N ARG A 243 -17.03 -3.49 -15.41
CA ARG A 243 -15.96 -3.68 -14.44
C ARG A 243 -16.45 -4.36 -13.18
N ILE A 244 -15.64 -5.28 -12.67
CA ILE A 244 -15.80 -5.83 -11.32
C ILE A 244 -14.73 -5.22 -10.43
N TRP A 245 -15.14 -4.74 -9.27
CA TRP A 245 -14.24 -4.18 -8.26
C TRP A 245 -13.95 -5.23 -7.20
N TYR A 246 -12.71 -5.29 -6.73
CA TYR A 246 -12.31 -6.18 -5.65
C TYR A 246 -11.37 -5.46 -4.67
N GLY A 247 -11.48 -5.82 -3.40
CA GLY A 247 -10.66 -5.28 -2.33
C GLY A 247 -11.08 -5.84 -0.97
N PHE A 248 -10.21 -5.76 0.01
CA PHE A 248 -10.48 -6.25 1.35
C PHE A 248 -11.31 -5.27 2.16
N ARG A 249 -12.29 -5.78 2.91
CA ARG A 249 -13.11 -4.97 3.84
C ARG A 249 -12.27 -4.33 4.95
N ARG A 250 -11.22 -5.03 5.38
CA ARG A 250 -10.27 -4.62 6.43
C ARG A 250 -8.85 -5.03 6.01
N PRO A 251 -7.79 -4.45 6.59
CA PRO A 251 -6.42 -4.91 6.33
C PRO A 251 -6.31 -6.42 6.56
N PRO A 252 -5.92 -7.22 5.54
CA PRO A 252 -5.76 -8.66 5.71
C PRO A 252 -4.47 -8.97 6.48
N TYR A 253 -4.38 -10.19 7.01
CA TYR A 253 -3.09 -10.74 7.40
C TYR A 253 -2.29 -11.01 6.13
N LEU A 254 -1.15 -10.34 5.99
CA LEU A 254 -0.28 -10.44 4.82
C LEU A 254 1.15 -10.69 5.29
N GLU A 255 1.70 -11.85 4.93
CA GLU A 255 3.08 -12.22 5.25
C GLU A 255 3.96 -12.05 4.01
N LEU A 256 4.76 -10.98 4.02
CA LEU A 256 5.74 -10.65 2.98
C LEU A 256 7.15 -10.86 3.50
N LYS A 257 8.00 -11.48 2.69
CA LYS A 257 9.41 -11.71 3.02
C LYS A 257 10.33 -11.29 1.89
N ALA A 258 11.23 -10.35 2.16
CA ALA A 258 12.25 -9.88 1.23
C ALA A 258 13.61 -10.49 1.60
N ARG A 259 14.26 -11.14 0.63
CA ARG A 259 15.60 -11.74 0.78
C ARG A 259 16.55 -11.21 -0.29
N PRO A 260 17.78 -10.79 0.04
CA PRO A 260 18.75 -10.39 -0.97
C PRO A 260 19.25 -11.61 -1.75
N LYS A 261 19.45 -11.49 -3.07
CA LYS A 261 20.10 -12.53 -3.89
C LYS A 261 21.64 -12.48 -3.80
N LEU A 262 22.24 -11.41 -3.23
CA LEU A 262 23.69 -11.21 -3.14
C LEU A 262 24.26 -11.64 -1.79
N GLY A 263 25.30 -12.49 -1.80
CA GLY A 263 26.02 -12.97 -0.61
C GLY A 263 26.98 -11.95 0.04
N GLU A 264 27.57 -12.37 1.16
CA GLU A 264 28.60 -11.73 2.04
C GLU A 264 28.32 -10.32 2.61
N ARG A 265 27.36 -9.54 2.09
CA ARG A 265 27.08 -8.15 2.53
C ARG A 265 25.75 -8.00 3.30
N GLU A 266 25.40 -9.00 4.11
CA GLU A 266 24.08 -9.11 4.76
C GLU A 266 23.72 -7.94 5.68
N VAL A 267 24.70 -7.40 6.43
CA VAL A 267 24.43 -6.48 7.57
C VAL A 267 23.78 -5.15 7.16
N THR A 268 24.11 -4.59 5.98
CA THR A 268 23.47 -3.36 5.48
C THR A 268 22.10 -3.62 4.85
N LEU A 269 21.85 -4.85 4.39
CA LEU A 269 20.65 -5.22 3.64
C LEU A 269 19.47 -5.58 4.54
N VAL A 270 19.70 -6.10 5.75
CA VAL A 270 18.62 -6.48 6.70
C VAL A 270 17.63 -5.33 6.94
N HIS A 271 18.13 -4.12 7.18
CA HIS A 271 17.26 -2.97 7.41
C HIS A 271 16.46 -2.61 6.15
N VAL A 272 17.08 -2.72 4.98
CA VAL A 272 16.47 -2.37 3.70
C VAL A 272 15.41 -3.40 3.30
N THR A 273 15.66 -4.70 3.53
CA THR A 273 14.66 -5.74 3.32
C THR A 273 13.44 -5.56 4.23
N GLU A 274 13.65 -5.32 5.53
CA GLU A 274 12.54 -5.03 6.46
C GLU A 274 11.77 -3.76 6.08
N TRP A 275 12.47 -2.73 5.59
CA TRP A 275 11.81 -1.50 5.14
C TRP A 275 10.97 -1.77 3.89
N ILE A 276 11.48 -2.54 2.92
CA ILE A 276 10.75 -2.90 1.70
C ILE A 276 9.52 -3.74 2.04
N GLU A 277 9.64 -4.75 2.91
CA GLU A 277 8.49 -5.56 3.37
C GLU A 277 7.38 -4.67 3.92
N LYS A 278 7.71 -3.82 4.91
CA LYS A 278 6.74 -2.88 5.51
C LYS A 278 6.18 -1.90 4.49
N LYS A 279 7.02 -1.42 3.56
CA LYS A 279 6.58 -0.45 2.56
C LYS A 279 5.62 -1.10 1.56
N LEU A 280 5.91 -2.30 1.10
CA LEU A 280 5.03 -3.06 0.21
C LEU A 280 3.72 -3.43 0.90
N GLU A 281 3.75 -3.82 2.18
CA GLU A 281 2.55 -4.08 2.98
C GLU A 281 1.67 -2.82 3.09
N GLN A 282 2.25 -1.66 3.40
CA GLN A 282 1.53 -0.38 3.46
C GLN A 282 0.90 0.00 2.12
N GLU A 283 1.64 -0.16 1.03
CA GLU A 283 1.12 0.16 -0.30
C GLU A 283 0.04 -0.84 -0.74
N PHE A 284 0.18 -2.12 -0.38
CA PHE A 284 -0.87 -3.12 -0.55
C PHE A 284 -2.15 -2.69 0.17
N GLN A 285 -2.05 -2.34 1.45
CA GLN A 285 -3.21 -1.88 2.23
C GLN A 285 -3.85 -0.64 1.59
N LYS A 286 -3.04 0.33 1.18
CA LYS A 286 -3.53 1.56 0.55
C LYS A 286 -4.29 1.30 -0.75
N ILE A 287 -3.91 0.30 -1.53
CA ILE A 287 -4.51 0.02 -2.85
C ILE A 287 -5.70 -0.94 -2.74
N PHE A 288 -5.57 -1.98 -1.92
CA PHE A 288 -6.49 -3.11 -1.92
C PHE A 288 -7.43 -3.13 -0.71
N VAL A 289 -7.35 -2.20 0.24
CA VAL A 289 -8.24 -2.16 1.40
C VAL A 289 -9.22 -0.98 1.28
N MET A 290 -10.48 -1.27 1.57
CA MET A 290 -11.56 -0.29 1.52
C MET A 290 -11.23 0.99 2.32
N PRO A 291 -11.59 2.19 1.81
CA PRO A 291 -12.46 2.43 0.66
C PRO A 291 -11.79 2.25 -0.72
N ASN A 292 -10.48 2.00 -0.79
CA ASN A 292 -9.78 1.77 -2.04
C ASN A 292 -9.97 0.31 -2.50
N MET A 293 -10.17 0.14 -3.80
CA MET A 293 -10.36 -1.15 -4.46
C MET A 293 -9.67 -1.10 -5.83
N ASP A 294 -9.31 -2.26 -6.38
CA ASP A 294 -8.81 -2.39 -7.75
C ASP A 294 -9.93 -2.98 -8.62
N ASP A 295 -9.88 -2.72 -9.92
CA ASP A 295 -10.90 -3.13 -10.88
C ASP A 295 -10.36 -4.13 -11.92
N LEU A 296 -11.26 -5.01 -12.36
CA LEU A 296 -11.08 -5.95 -13.44
C LEU A 296 -12.06 -5.61 -14.56
N TYR A 297 -11.53 -5.36 -15.74
CA TYR A 297 -12.32 -5.19 -16.95
C TYR A 297 -12.84 -6.54 -17.44
N ILE A 298 -14.16 -6.65 -17.64
CA ILE A 298 -14.80 -7.84 -18.18
C ILE A 298 -15.38 -7.50 -19.55
N PRO A 299 -14.74 -7.92 -20.65
CA PRO A 299 -15.18 -7.60 -22.01
C PRO A 299 -16.63 -8.02 -22.31
N LEU A 300 -17.11 -9.09 -21.67
CA LEU A 300 -18.48 -9.58 -21.82
C LEU A 300 -19.54 -8.59 -21.31
N MET A 301 -19.20 -7.74 -20.33
CA MET A 301 -20.13 -6.78 -19.72
C MET A 301 -20.21 -5.45 -20.48
N HIS A 302 -19.84 -5.44 -21.77
CA HIS A 302 -19.69 -4.23 -22.57
C HIS A 302 -20.92 -3.32 -22.55
N SER A 303 -20.69 -2.06 -22.22
CA SER A 303 -21.73 -1.05 -21.98
C SER A 303 -22.13 -0.24 -23.21
N VAL A 304 -21.31 -0.25 -24.26
CA VAL A 304 -21.34 0.80 -25.29
C VAL A 304 -22.42 0.58 -26.36
N MET A 305 -23.06 -0.59 -26.45
CA MET A 305 -24.04 -0.90 -27.51
C MET A 305 -25.07 -1.98 -27.08
N ASP A 306 -25.82 -1.83 -25.98
CA ASP A 306 -27.00 -2.70 -25.76
C ASP A 306 -28.26 -2.05 -26.37
N PRO A 307 -28.74 -2.50 -27.56
CA PRO A 307 -29.96 -1.97 -28.18
C PRO A 307 -31.23 -2.20 -27.34
N ARG A 308 -31.19 -3.03 -26.30
CA ARG A 308 -32.32 -3.26 -25.38
C ARG A 308 -32.47 -2.15 -24.34
N SER A 309 -31.42 -1.36 -24.09
CA SER A 309 -31.50 -0.20 -23.20
C SER A 309 -32.24 0.99 -23.82
N SER A 310 -32.43 0.97 -25.15
CA SER A 310 -33.11 1.98 -25.95
C SER A 310 -34.63 1.77 -26.10
N MET A 311 -35.17 0.64 -25.61
CA MET A 311 -36.61 0.39 -25.70
C MET A 311 -37.35 1.09 -24.54
N CYS A 312 -37.76 2.32 -24.78
CA CYS A 312 -38.86 2.94 -24.03
C CYS A 312 -40.09 2.00 -24.06
N PRO A 313 -40.88 1.91 -22.97
CA PRO A 313 -42.10 1.12 -23.00
C PRO A 313 -43.02 1.66 -24.10
N ILE A 314 -43.44 0.77 -25.00
CA ILE A 314 -44.37 1.04 -26.08
C ILE A 314 -45.62 1.67 -25.45
N LYS A 315 -45.89 2.94 -25.79
CA LYS A 315 -47.21 3.53 -25.55
C LYS A 315 -48.21 2.70 -26.33
N VAL A 316 -49.09 2.00 -25.61
CA VAL A 316 -50.29 1.39 -26.18
C VAL A 316 -51.06 2.51 -26.90
N PRO A 317 -51.41 2.37 -28.19
CA PRO A 317 -52.30 3.32 -28.84
C PRO A 317 -53.68 3.21 -28.20
N GLU A 318 -54.28 4.33 -27.81
CA GLU A 318 -55.72 4.37 -27.54
C GLU A 318 -56.45 4.01 -28.83
N ASP A 319 -57.09 2.84 -28.84
CA ASP A 319 -57.98 2.43 -29.91
C ASP A 319 -59.21 3.34 -29.93
N THR A 320 -59.48 3.84 -31.13
CA THR A 320 -60.68 4.55 -31.55
C THR A 320 -61.95 3.74 -31.25
N GLU A 321 -62.81 4.22 -30.34
CA GLU A 321 -64.22 3.79 -30.28
C GLU A 321 -65.06 4.61 -31.28
N LEU A 322 -65.51 3.94 -32.35
CA LEU A 322 -66.76 4.21 -33.09
C LEU A 322 -67.71 3.06 -32.68
N GLU A 323 -69.00 3.17 -32.42
CA GLU A 323 -70.03 4.16 -32.73
C GLU A 323 -71.32 3.83 -31.92
N GLN A 324 -72.22 4.83 -31.80
CA GLN A 324 -73.70 4.72 -31.73
C GLN A 324 -74.43 4.44 -30.40
N PRO A 325 -75.70 4.90 -30.23
CA PRO A 325 -76.75 5.06 -31.25
C PRO A 325 -77.07 6.48 -31.74
#